data_AF-A0A961B3L7-F1
#
_entry.id   AF-A0A961B3L7-F1
#
_cell.length_a   1.000
_cell.length_b   1.000
_cell.length_c   1.000
_cell.angle_alpha   90.00
_cell.angle_beta   90.00
_cell.angle_gamma   90.00
#
_symmetry.space_group_name_H-M   'P 1'
#
loop_
_entity.id
_entity.type
_entity.pdbx_description
1 polymer ?
#
loop_
_entity_poly.entity_id
_entity_poly.type
_entity_poly.pdbx_seq_one_letter_code
_entity_poly.pdbx_strand_id
1 'polypeptide(L)'
;YNWHWFWDFGNGDTGNQGVHEIDVARWAIDGATLPTKVWALGGRLGYEDQGQTPNMHLSVFEYGDVLLVFETRGLVDKVEKFPRKVLNEYYTTEGVIRQGKFYPNGSDQGEDVSGGTPDEITPGGPFQSFIASVRARDPKLCNAGPEHGHYSSGLCHLGNIAYRVGEQISFGGSAKPKRLGDDPRVAEAYDTIAGNLEAAGVNLAATQYSLSPVLEFDPAAEKFTGGAEAPTLEKANSLLTRKYREPWVVPNEV
;
A
#
# COMPACT_ATOMS: atom_id res chain seq x y z
N TYR A 1 -20.23 2.35 -9.08
CA TYR A 1 -18.95 1.67 -8.81
C TYR A 1 -18.59 1.92 -7.36
N ASN A 2 -19.38 1.37 -6.41
CA ASN A 2 -19.29 1.77 -4.99
C ASN A 2 -19.01 0.58 -4.05
N TRP A 3 -19.12 -0.65 -4.55
CA TRP A 3 -18.96 -1.86 -3.76
C TRP A 3 -17.59 -1.96 -3.08
N HIS A 4 -16.54 -1.42 -3.72
CA HIS A 4 -15.17 -1.50 -3.19
C HIS A 4 -14.95 -0.67 -1.92
N TRP A 5 -15.87 0.26 -1.59
CA TRP A 5 -15.84 1.04 -0.36
C TRP A 5 -16.38 0.29 0.86
N PHE A 6 -16.92 -0.91 0.70
CA PHE A 6 -17.48 -1.71 1.79
C PHE A 6 -16.59 -2.93 2.07
N TRP A 7 -16.21 -3.17 3.32
CA TRP A 7 -15.26 -4.22 3.72
C TRP A 7 -15.71 -5.64 3.36
N ASP A 8 -17.02 -5.84 3.21
CA ASP A 8 -17.62 -7.13 2.84
C ASP A 8 -17.41 -7.45 1.35
N PHE A 9 -17.25 -6.42 0.50
CA PHE A 9 -17.21 -6.58 -0.95
C PHE A 9 -15.90 -6.11 -1.58
N GLY A 10 -15.10 -5.30 -0.87
CA GLY A 10 -13.80 -4.84 -1.37
C GLY A 10 -12.87 -4.33 -0.29
N ASN A 11 -11.86 -3.60 -0.73
CA ASN A 11 -10.65 -3.26 0.01
C ASN A 11 -10.20 -1.81 -0.24
N GLY A 12 -11.15 -0.95 -0.61
CA GLY A 12 -10.94 0.46 -0.94
C GLY A 12 -10.11 0.68 -2.19
N ASP A 13 -9.77 1.95 -2.44
CA ASP A 13 -8.94 2.30 -3.59
C ASP A 13 -7.53 1.71 -3.51
N THR A 14 -7.00 1.45 -2.31
CA THR A 14 -5.70 0.78 -2.12
C THR A 14 -5.65 -0.59 -2.80
N GLY A 15 -6.70 -1.41 -2.67
CA GLY A 15 -6.72 -2.72 -3.35
C GLY A 15 -7.38 -2.72 -4.73
N ASN A 16 -8.16 -1.68 -5.07
CA ASN A 16 -8.87 -1.58 -6.34
C ASN A 16 -8.03 -0.93 -7.46
N GLN A 17 -7.27 0.11 -7.15
CA GLN A 17 -6.35 0.76 -8.09
C GLN A 17 -4.91 0.73 -7.58
N GLY A 18 -4.71 0.88 -6.26
CA GLY A 18 -3.39 0.99 -5.68
C GLY A 18 -2.52 -0.26 -5.85
N VAL A 19 -3.12 -1.44 -6.02
CA VAL A 19 -2.39 -2.70 -6.25
C VAL A 19 -1.45 -2.64 -7.46
N HIS A 20 -1.80 -1.87 -8.51
CA HIS A 20 -0.95 -1.71 -9.68
C HIS A 20 0.39 -1.04 -9.33
N GLU A 21 0.33 0.09 -8.62
CA GLU A 21 1.54 0.83 -8.26
C GLU A 21 2.26 0.19 -7.08
N ILE A 22 1.55 -0.43 -6.13
CA ILE A 22 2.17 -1.24 -5.06
C ILE A 22 2.98 -2.40 -5.65
N ASP A 23 2.45 -3.09 -6.67
CA ASP A 23 3.15 -4.19 -7.32
C ASP A 23 4.45 -3.71 -7.96
N VAL A 24 4.37 -2.63 -8.75
CA VAL A 24 5.54 -2.02 -9.40
C VAL A 24 6.57 -1.52 -8.37
N ALA A 25 6.12 -0.90 -7.27
CA ALA A 25 7.01 -0.49 -6.18
C ALA A 25 7.73 -1.69 -5.56
N ARG A 26 7.02 -2.80 -5.33
CA ARG A 26 7.59 -4.02 -4.77
C ARG A 26 8.61 -4.66 -5.70
N TRP A 27 8.45 -4.57 -7.03
CA TRP A 27 9.43 -5.12 -7.98
C TRP A 27 10.83 -4.52 -7.82
N ALA A 28 10.94 -3.30 -7.32
CA ALA A 28 12.22 -2.66 -7.06
C ALA A 28 12.91 -3.15 -5.77
N ILE A 29 12.25 -4.00 -4.99
CA ILE A 29 12.80 -4.59 -3.77
C ILE A 29 13.22 -6.03 -4.10
N ASP A 30 14.52 -6.28 -4.12
CA ASP A 30 15.08 -7.58 -4.50
C ASP A 30 14.55 -8.71 -3.62
N GLY A 31 14.07 -9.78 -4.25
CA GLY A 31 13.52 -10.96 -3.57
C GLY A 31 12.29 -10.70 -2.70
N ALA A 32 11.59 -9.57 -2.85
CA ALA A 32 10.53 -9.18 -1.95
C ALA A 32 9.32 -10.12 -1.95
N THR A 33 8.94 -10.54 -0.73
CA THR A 33 7.69 -11.24 -0.42
C THR A 33 6.74 -10.29 0.33
N LEU A 34 6.31 -10.66 1.54
CA LEU A 34 5.60 -9.79 2.49
C LEU A 34 6.61 -9.04 3.40
N PRO A 35 6.23 -7.89 3.97
CA PRO A 35 7.12 -7.08 4.79
C PRO A 35 7.26 -7.66 6.20
N THR A 36 8.30 -7.25 6.92
CA THR A 36 8.50 -7.63 8.33
C THR A 36 7.77 -6.72 9.30
N LYS A 37 7.42 -5.51 8.88
CA LYS A 37 6.53 -4.61 9.62
C LYS A 37 5.59 -3.85 8.72
N VAL A 38 4.43 -3.49 9.27
CA VAL A 38 3.46 -2.64 8.59
C VAL A 38 2.78 -1.70 9.59
N TRP A 39 2.53 -0.48 9.15
CA TRP A 39 1.60 0.41 9.82
C TRP A 39 0.90 1.31 8.82
N ALA A 40 -0.21 1.89 9.24
CA ALA A 40 -1.00 2.75 8.38
C ALA A 40 -1.64 3.92 9.12
N LEU A 41 -1.87 4.97 8.34
CA LEU A 41 -2.67 6.14 8.67
C LEU A 41 -3.80 6.24 7.65
N GLY A 42 -5.01 6.57 8.07
CA GLY A 42 -6.05 6.89 7.10
C GLY A 42 -7.41 7.25 7.66
N GLY A 43 -8.35 7.49 6.75
CA GLY A 43 -9.74 7.70 7.10
C GLY A 43 -10.65 7.91 5.89
N ARG A 44 -11.96 7.89 6.16
CA ARG A 44 -13.02 8.35 5.26
C ARG A 44 -13.24 9.86 5.49
N LEU A 45 -12.32 10.68 5.00
CA LEU A 45 -12.17 12.09 5.36
C LEU A 45 -12.72 13.01 4.28
N GLY A 46 -13.61 13.93 4.69
CA GLY A 46 -14.27 14.89 3.80
C GLY A 46 -15.41 14.30 2.95
N TYR A 47 -15.88 13.10 3.28
CA TYR A 47 -17.03 12.43 2.68
C TYR A 47 -18.13 12.26 3.73
N GLU A 48 -19.37 12.58 3.35
CA GLU A 48 -20.57 12.21 4.10
C GLU A 48 -21.28 11.09 3.31
N ASP A 49 -20.85 9.85 3.53
CA ASP A 49 -21.40 8.70 2.83
C ASP A 49 -21.37 7.41 3.68
N GLN A 50 -21.77 6.30 3.07
CA GLN A 50 -21.83 4.98 3.71
C GLN A 50 -20.53 4.17 3.53
N GLY A 51 -19.50 4.75 2.91
CA GLY A 51 -18.24 4.06 2.66
C GLY A 51 -17.48 3.76 3.96
N GLN A 52 -16.88 2.58 4.03
CA GLN A 52 -16.19 2.08 5.22
C GLN A 52 -14.66 2.08 5.06
N THR A 53 -14.16 1.94 3.83
CA THR A 53 -12.73 1.95 3.55
C THR A 53 -12.20 3.39 3.40
N PRO A 54 -10.93 3.65 3.74
CA PRO A 54 -10.38 5.00 3.72
C PRO A 54 -10.25 5.54 2.29
N ASN A 55 -10.61 6.82 2.07
CA ASN A 55 -10.25 7.54 0.83
C ASN A 55 -8.90 8.24 0.93
N MET A 56 -8.42 8.51 2.15
CA MET A 56 -7.06 8.96 2.43
C MET A 56 -6.38 7.83 3.18
N HIS A 57 -5.37 7.20 2.59
CA HIS A 57 -4.71 6.06 3.19
C HIS A 57 -3.22 6.10 2.88
N LEU A 58 -2.41 6.10 3.93
CA LEU A 58 -0.95 5.97 3.89
C LEU A 58 -0.61 4.64 4.55
N SER A 59 0.07 3.75 3.84
CA SER A 59 0.61 2.49 4.36
C SER A 59 2.12 2.50 4.23
N VAL A 60 2.79 2.04 5.28
CA VAL A 60 4.25 1.98 5.35
C VAL A 60 4.64 0.54 5.65
N PHE A 61 5.50 -0.03 4.81
CA PHE A 61 5.95 -1.41 4.88
C PHE A 61 7.47 -1.45 4.98
N GLU A 62 7.99 -2.16 5.98
CA GLU A 62 9.44 -2.34 6.18
C GLU A 62 9.91 -3.69 5.63
N TYR A 63 10.94 -3.65 4.79
CA TYR A 63 11.63 -4.81 4.19
C TYR A 63 13.11 -4.83 4.61
N GLY A 64 13.36 -4.70 5.92
CA GLY A 64 14.72 -4.50 6.44
C GLY A 64 15.15 -3.04 6.22
N ASP A 65 16.18 -2.83 5.41
CA ASP A 65 16.73 -1.49 5.14
C ASP A 65 15.92 -0.70 4.10
N VAL A 66 14.91 -1.33 3.47
CA VAL A 66 14.05 -0.71 2.46
C VAL A 66 12.67 -0.41 3.04
N LEU A 67 12.18 0.81 2.79
CA LEU A 67 10.84 1.25 3.12
C LEU A 67 9.99 1.36 1.86
N LEU A 68 8.84 0.71 1.82
CA LEU A 68 7.80 0.96 0.82
C LEU A 68 6.74 1.85 1.46
N VAL A 69 6.63 3.08 0.97
CA VAL A 69 5.61 4.05 1.40
C VAL A 69 4.58 4.18 0.29
N PHE A 70 3.34 3.82 0.58
CA PHE A 70 2.26 3.89 -0.40
C PHE A 70 1.11 4.76 0.09
N GLU A 71 0.65 5.67 -0.75
CA GLU A 71 -0.50 6.51 -0.46
C GLU A 71 -1.59 6.40 -1.53
N THR A 72 -2.84 6.36 -1.07
CA THR A 72 -4.04 6.56 -1.87
C THR A 72 -4.71 7.84 -1.38
N ARG A 73 -4.90 8.81 -2.28
CA ARG A 73 -5.48 10.11 -1.96
C ARG A 73 -6.73 10.40 -2.78
N GLY A 74 -7.87 10.46 -2.11
CA GLY A 74 -9.10 11.05 -2.63
C GLY A 74 -9.05 12.57 -2.63
N LEU A 75 -10.15 13.23 -3.02
CA LEU A 75 -10.28 14.69 -3.03
C LEU A 75 -9.20 15.46 -3.83
N VAL A 76 -8.50 14.78 -4.75
CA VAL A 76 -7.56 15.40 -5.70
C VAL A 76 -8.32 16.17 -6.80
N ASP A 77 -7.59 17.00 -7.55
CA ASP A 77 -8.11 17.89 -8.60
C ASP A 77 -9.08 19.00 -8.12
N LYS A 78 -9.28 19.16 -6.81
CA LYS A 78 -10.05 20.28 -6.26
C LYS A 78 -9.29 21.60 -6.30
N VAL A 79 -7.97 21.55 -6.23
CA VAL A 79 -7.05 22.68 -6.42
C VAL A 79 -5.83 22.21 -7.21
N GLU A 80 -5.19 23.11 -7.96
CA GLU A 80 -4.04 22.80 -8.82
C GLU A 80 -2.86 22.16 -8.07
N LYS A 81 -2.66 22.53 -6.79
CA LYS A 81 -1.56 22.01 -5.95
C LYS A 81 -1.64 20.49 -5.72
N PHE A 82 -2.83 19.89 -5.78
CA PHE A 82 -3.05 18.46 -5.50
C PHE A 82 -3.72 17.77 -6.70
N PRO A 83 -3.00 17.59 -7.81
CA PRO A 83 -3.55 16.93 -8.99
C PRO A 83 -3.63 15.42 -8.79
N ARG A 84 -4.48 14.76 -9.57
CA ARG A 84 -4.46 13.30 -9.70
C ARG A 84 -3.11 12.85 -10.26
N LYS A 85 -2.45 11.94 -9.53
CA LYS A 85 -1.18 11.33 -9.91
C LYS A 85 -1.25 9.82 -9.65
N VAL A 86 -0.62 9.06 -10.55
CA VAL A 86 -0.42 7.61 -10.44
C VAL A 86 1.02 7.38 -10.89
N LEU A 87 1.92 7.11 -9.94
CA LEU A 87 3.35 7.01 -10.19
C LEU A 87 4.05 6.28 -9.04
N ASN A 88 5.27 5.82 -9.34
CA ASN A 88 6.25 5.36 -8.38
C ASN A 88 7.53 6.20 -8.48
N GLU A 89 8.16 6.42 -7.33
CA GLU A 89 9.48 7.04 -7.21
C GLU A 89 10.36 6.15 -6.33
N TYR A 90 11.64 6.04 -6.69
CA TYR A 90 12.60 5.20 -5.97
C TYR A 90 13.71 6.09 -5.45
N TYR A 91 13.85 6.13 -4.13
CA TYR A 91 14.85 6.95 -3.44
C TYR A 91 16.01 6.05 -3.06
N THR A 92 17.19 6.30 -3.62
CA THR A 92 18.40 5.49 -3.41
C THR A 92 19.50 6.32 -2.75
N THR A 93 20.59 5.68 -2.38
CA THR A 93 21.77 6.37 -1.83
C THR A 93 22.46 7.30 -2.83
N GLU A 94 22.24 7.11 -4.13
CA GLU A 94 22.92 7.86 -5.19
C GLU A 94 22.02 8.92 -5.84
N GLY A 95 20.70 8.80 -5.67
CA GLY A 95 19.75 9.72 -6.28
C GLY A 95 18.32 9.21 -6.24
N VAL A 96 17.47 9.80 -7.08
CA VAL A 96 16.05 9.45 -7.16
C VAL A 96 15.71 9.01 -8.58
N ILE A 97 15.03 7.88 -8.73
CA ILE A 97 14.42 7.48 -9.99
C ILE A 97 12.95 7.91 -9.97
N ARG A 98 12.56 8.77 -10.91
CA ARG A 98 11.17 9.20 -11.08
C ARG A 98 10.88 9.47 -12.55
N GLN A 99 9.65 9.17 -12.98
CA GLN A 99 9.21 9.40 -14.36
C GLN A 99 10.16 8.84 -15.45
N GLY A 100 10.78 7.68 -15.17
CA GLY A 100 11.69 7.00 -16.09
C GLY A 100 13.09 7.61 -16.22
N LYS A 101 13.46 8.53 -15.32
CA LYS A 101 14.78 9.18 -15.28
C LYS A 101 15.44 9.01 -13.91
N PHE A 102 16.77 8.93 -13.90
CA PHE A 102 17.58 8.96 -12.69
C PHE A 102 18.09 10.38 -12.42
N TYR A 103 17.93 10.87 -11.20
CA TYR A 103 18.38 12.19 -10.78
C TYR A 103 19.43 12.02 -9.68
N PRO A 104 20.73 12.22 -9.99
CA PRO A 104 21.79 12.14 -8.98
C PRO A 104 21.58 13.13 -7.85
N ASN A 105 22.05 12.78 -6.64
CA ASN A 105 21.97 13.68 -5.49
C ASN A 105 22.55 15.07 -5.78
N GLY A 106 21.76 16.12 -5.52
CA GLY A 106 22.16 17.50 -5.77
C GLY A 106 22.05 17.97 -7.23
N SER A 107 21.47 17.14 -8.11
CA SER A 107 21.21 17.47 -9.51
C SER A 107 19.72 17.48 -9.83
N ASP A 108 19.28 18.50 -10.56
CA ASP A 108 17.95 18.54 -11.18
C ASP A 108 17.98 18.01 -12.63
N GLN A 109 19.15 17.64 -13.15
CA GLN A 109 19.29 17.05 -14.48
C GLN A 109 19.04 15.54 -14.40
N GLY A 110 17.99 15.10 -15.09
CA GLY A 110 17.64 13.69 -15.19
C GLY A 110 18.41 12.97 -16.30
N GLU A 111 18.96 11.82 -15.95
CA GLU A 111 19.69 10.91 -16.83
C GLU A 111 18.79 9.76 -17.28
N ASP A 112 19.02 9.22 -18.47
CA ASP A 112 18.35 8.00 -18.92
C ASP A 112 18.76 6.82 -18.04
N VAL A 113 17.76 6.12 -17.51
CA VAL A 113 18.01 4.85 -16.83
C VAL A 113 18.45 3.85 -17.89
N SER A 114 19.70 3.39 -17.79
CA SER A 114 20.29 2.42 -18.71
C SER A 114 21.01 1.33 -17.92
N GLY A 115 21.10 0.13 -18.50
CA GLY A 115 21.60 -1.06 -17.82
C GLY A 115 20.48 -1.97 -17.30
N GLY A 116 20.87 -3.07 -16.68
CA GLY A 116 19.98 -4.18 -16.33
C GLY A 116 19.80 -5.18 -17.47
N THR A 117 19.48 -6.42 -17.13
CA THR A 117 18.98 -7.41 -18.09
C THR A 117 17.47 -7.45 -17.88
N PRO A 118 16.66 -6.99 -18.85
CA PRO A 118 15.22 -7.10 -18.73
C PRO A 118 14.86 -8.57 -18.51
N ASP A 119 13.91 -8.83 -17.61
CA ASP A 119 13.34 -10.17 -17.51
C ASP A 119 12.82 -10.62 -18.87
N GLU A 120 12.92 -11.93 -19.14
CA GLU A 120 12.30 -12.51 -20.33
C GLU A 120 10.77 -12.40 -20.21
N ILE A 121 10.20 -11.37 -20.82
CA ILE A 121 8.75 -11.18 -20.87
C ILE A 121 8.18 -12.05 -21.99
N THR A 122 7.33 -13.00 -21.63
CA THR A 122 6.54 -13.76 -22.60
C THR A 122 5.65 -12.79 -23.39
N PRO A 123 5.74 -12.75 -24.73
CA PRO A 123 5.01 -11.78 -25.54
C PRO A 123 3.48 -11.88 -25.42
N GLY A 124 2.81 -10.81 -25.83
CA GLY A 124 1.34 -10.80 -25.93
C GLY A 124 0.59 -10.40 -24.66
N GLY A 125 1.31 -9.87 -23.67
CA GLY A 125 0.73 -9.36 -22.44
C GLY A 125 0.21 -10.46 -21.51
N PRO A 126 -0.57 -10.09 -20.48
CA PRO A 126 -0.95 -11.01 -19.41
C PRO A 126 -1.80 -12.19 -19.89
N PHE A 127 -2.67 -11.99 -20.88
CA PHE A 127 -3.55 -13.07 -21.37
C PHE A 127 -2.81 -14.10 -22.22
N GLN A 128 -1.94 -13.66 -23.14
CA GLN A 128 -1.22 -14.60 -24.00
C GLN A 128 -0.14 -15.36 -23.23
N SER A 129 0.55 -14.70 -22.28
CA SER A 129 1.52 -15.36 -21.42
C SER A 129 0.88 -16.46 -20.57
N PHE A 130 -0.30 -16.19 -19.98
CA PHE A 130 -1.08 -17.21 -19.29
C PHE A 130 -1.51 -18.38 -20.21
N ILE A 131 -2.01 -18.09 -21.41
CA ILE A 131 -2.39 -19.15 -22.36
C ILE A 131 -1.18 -19.98 -22.79
N ALA A 132 -0.02 -19.34 -23.00
CA ALA A 132 1.22 -19.99 -23.34
C ALA A 132 1.69 -20.93 -22.22
N SER A 133 1.69 -20.46 -20.97
CA SER A 133 2.09 -21.27 -19.81
C SER A 133 1.23 -22.51 -19.64
N VAL A 134 -0.09 -22.38 -19.79
CA VAL A 134 -1.04 -23.52 -19.71
C VAL A 134 -0.80 -24.52 -20.84
N ARG A 135 -0.65 -24.05 -22.08
CA ARG A 135 -0.44 -24.93 -23.26
C ARG A 135 0.89 -25.67 -23.19
N ALA A 136 1.96 -25.01 -22.75
CA ALA A 136 3.28 -25.60 -22.61
C ALA A 136 3.41 -26.43 -21.33
N ARG A 137 2.49 -26.28 -20.37
CA ARG A 137 2.62 -26.78 -18.98
C ARG A 137 3.90 -26.27 -18.31
N ASP A 138 4.26 -25.02 -18.59
CA ASP A 138 5.44 -24.37 -18.04
C ASP A 138 5.04 -23.06 -17.35
N PRO A 139 5.02 -23.01 -16.00
CA PRO A 139 4.62 -21.82 -15.26
C PRO A 139 5.57 -20.63 -15.50
N LYS A 140 6.81 -20.85 -15.96
CA LYS A 140 7.78 -19.79 -16.24
C LYS A 140 7.36 -18.87 -17.39
N LEU A 141 6.44 -19.34 -18.25
CA LEU A 141 5.90 -18.53 -19.34
C LEU A 141 4.80 -17.55 -18.88
N CYS A 142 4.38 -17.61 -17.60
CA CYS A 142 3.42 -16.66 -17.06
C CYS A 142 4.17 -15.47 -16.45
N ASN A 143 4.04 -14.29 -17.07
CA ASN A 143 4.78 -13.09 -16.64
C ASN A 143 4.48 -12.64 -15.20
N ALA A 144 3.31 -13.01 -14.66
CA ALA A 144 2.93 -12.73 -13.28
C ALA A 144 2.16 -13.95 -12.74
N GLY A 145 2.90 -14.87 -12.11
CA GLY A 145 2.35 -16.05 -11.47
C GLY A 145 1.51 -15.74 -10.22
N PRO A 146 0.84 -16.76 -9.64
CA PRO A 146 -0.01 -16.59 -8.48
C PRO A 146 0.72 -16.03 -7.25
N GLU A 147 1.99 -16.34 -7.05
CA GLU A 147 2.80 -15.82 -5.93
C GLU A 147 2.97 -14.29 -6.00
N HIS A 148 3.22 -13.74 -7.19
CA HIS A 148 3.28 -12.28 -7.37
C HIS A 148 1.94 -11.63 -7.01
N GLY A 149 0.84 -12.20 -7.52
CA GLY A 149 -0.50 -11.73 -7.22
C GLY A 149 -0.84 -11.80 -5.73
N HIS A 150 -0.43 -12.87 -5.06
CA HIS A 150 -0.57 -13.06 -3.62
C HIS A 150 0.15 -11.98 -2.84
N TYR A 151 1.45 -11.78 -3.07
CA TYR A 151 2.24 -10.80 -2.34
C TYR A 151 1.76 -9.35 -2.60
N SER A 152 1.33 -8.99 -3.81
CA SER A 152 0.91 -7.60 -4.13
C SER A 152 -0.44 -7.30 -3.51
N SER A 153 -1.36 -8.27 -3.58
CA SER A 153 -2.65 -8.17 -2.90
C SER A 153 -2.47 -8.19 -1.37
N GLY A 154 -1.52 -8.99 -0.88
CA GLY A 154 -1.12 -9.09 0.52
C GLY A 154 -0.76 -7.73 1.10
N LEU A 155 0.05 -6.93 0.40
CA LEU A 155 0.37 -5.55 0.83
C LEU A 155 -0.87 -4.67 0.98
N CYS A 156 -1.80 -4.73 0.03
CA CYS A 156 -3.07 -4.00 0.12
C CYS A 156 -3.89 -4.45 1.33
N HIS A 157 -3.90 -5.74 1.64
CA HIS A 157 -4.59 -6.29 2.79
C HIS A 157 -3.91 -5.91 4.11
N LEU A 158 -2.59 -6.00 4.21
CA LEU A 158 -1.81 -5.64 5.39
C LEU A 158 -1.98 -4.15 5.74
N GLY A 159 -1.92 -3.26 4.75
CA GLY A 159 -2.20 -1.84 4.97
C GLY A 159 -3.62 -1.60 5.51
N ASN A 160 -4.62 -2.25 4.92
CA ASN A 160 -6.00 -2.18 5.41
C ASN A 160 -6.18 -2.78 6.81
N ILE A 161 -5.49 -3.88 7.15
CA ILE A 161 -5.54 -4.47 8.49
C ILE A 161 -4.94 -3.49 9.51
N ALA A 162 -3.76 -2.94 9.21
CA ALA A 162 -3.13 -1.92 10.04
C ALA A 162 -4.09 -0.75 10.30
N TYR A 163 -4.71 -0.18 9.25
CA TYR A 163 -5.71 0.87 9.38
C TYR A 163 -6.88 0.49 10.31
N ARG A 164 -7.41 -0.73 10.18
CA ARG A 164 -8.59 -1.21 10.94
C ARG A 164 -8.31 -1.50 12.41
N VAL A 165 -7.06 -1.72 12.78
CA VAL A 165 -6.64 -1.90 14.16
C VAL A 165 -6.04 -0.64 14.78
N GLY A 166 -5.94 0.44 14.02
CA GLY A 166 -5.50 1.73 14.53
C GLY A 166 -6.50 2.42 15.45
N GLU A 167 -5.95 3.36 16.20
CA GLU A 167 -6.70 4.19 17.14
C GLU A 167 -7.02 5.53 16.49
N GLN A 168 -8.16 6.12 16.89
CA GLN A 168 -8.53 7.44 16.41
C GLN A 168 -7.70 8.51 17.09
N ILE A 169 -7.01 9.33 16.29
CA ILE A 169 -6.27 10.49 16.74
C ILE A 169 -6.66 11.73 15.94
N SER A 170 -6.48 12.91 16.54
CA SER A 170 -6.88 14.18 15.93
C SER A 170 -5.76 14.81 15.11
N PHE A 171 -6.09 15.34 13.93
CA PHE A 171 -5.18 16.24 13.20
C PHE A 171 -4.93 17.54 13.97
N GLY A 172 -5.90 18.02 14.75
CA GLY A 172 -5.80 19.21 15.59
C GLY A 172 -5.05 19.02 16.90
N GLY A 173 -4.45 17.85 17.13
CA GLY A 173 -3.66 17.58 18.34
C GLY A 173 -2.44 18.49 18.45
N SER A 174 -1.93 18.68 19.67
CA SER A 174 -0.82 19.60 19.95
C SER A 174 0.52 19.18 19.35
N ALA A 175 0.67 17.93 18.90
CA ALA A 175 1.88 17.43 18.27
C ALA A 175 1.59 16.33 17.24
N LYS A 176 2.29 16.40 16.10
CA LYS A 176 2.36 15.31 15.12
C LYS A 176 3.00 14.08 15.79
N PRO A 177 2.37 12.89 15.74
CA PRO A 177 2.98 11.67 16.23
C PRO A 177 4.39 11.48 15.67
N LYS A 178 5.36 11.19 16.55
CA LYS A 178 6.80 11.16 16.23
C LYS A 178 7.12 10.36 14.95
N ARG A 179 6.56 9.15 14.81
CA ARG A 179 6.79 8.27 13.66
C ARG A 179 6.40 8.86 12.31
N LEU A 180 5.45 9.80 12.29
CA LEU A 180 5.07 10.51 11.07
C LEU A 180 6.12 11.54 10.65
N GLY A 181 7.14 11.80 11.47
CA GLY A 181 8.24 12.71 11.20
C GLY A 181 9.63 12.07 11.26
N ASP A 182 9.74 10.78 11.60
CA ASP A 182 11.05 10.09 11.73
C ASP A 182 11.69 9.84 10.35
N ASP A 183 10.88 9.58 9.32
CA ASP A 183 11.31 9.43 7.93
C ASP A 183 10.81 10.62 7.07
N PRO A 184 11.68 11.24 6.25
CA PRO A 184 11.32 12.42 5.48
C PRO A 184 10.29 12.15 4.36
N ARG A 185 10.19 10.92 3.84
CA ARG A 185 9.18 10.57 2.81
C ARG A 185 7.82 10.33 3.47
N VAL A 186 7.81 9.68 4.63
CA VAL A 186 6.60 9.54 5.45
C VAL A 186 6.08 10.90 5.90
N ALA A 187 6.98 11.80 6.32
CA ALA A 187 6.62 13.16 6.72
C ALA A 187 5.97 13.94 5.58
N GLU A 188 6.55 13.87 4.38
CA GLU A 188 6.02 14.51 3.19
C GLU A 188 4.65 13.94 2.79
N ALA A 189 4.46 12.62 2.84
CA ALA A 189 3.17 11.99 2.56
C ALA A 189 2.08 12.45 3.53
N TYR A 190 2.39 12.50 4.84
CA TYR A 190 1.46 13.04 5.84
C TYR A 190 1.10 14.51 5.57
N ASP A 191 2.11 15.36 5.34
CA ASP A 191 1.90 16.78 5.12
C ASP A 191 1.10 17.02 3.81
N THR A 192 1.30 16.16 2.81
CA THR A 192 0.55 16.16 1.56
C THR A 192 -0.90 15.76 1.77
N ILE A 193 -1.19 14.71 2.55
CA ILE A 193 -2.56 14.33 2.93
C ILE A 193 -3.26 15.47 3.68
N ALA A 194 -2.62 16.03 4.70
CA ALA A 194 -3.16 17.12 5.50
C ALA A 194 -3.46 18.35 4.62
N GLY A 195 -2.49 18.77 3.80
CA GLY A 195 -2.68 19.90 2.89
C GLY A 195 -3.76 19.65 1.83
N ASN A 196 -3.89 18.41 1.32
CA ASN A 196 -4.96 18.06 0.39
C ASN A 196 -6.34 18.20 1.06
N LEU A 197 -6.47 17.77 2.30
CA LEU A 197 -7.72 17.87 3.07
C LEU A 197 -8.10 19.34 3.31
N GLU A 198 -7.16 20.17 3.77
CA GLU A 198 -7.39 21.61 3.97
C GLU A 198 -7.81 22.29 2.68
N ALA A 199 -7.09 22.03 1.59
CA ALA A 199 -7.41 22.59 0.28
C ALA A 199 -8.77 22.11 -0.26
N ALA A 200 -9.23 20.94 0.19
CA ALA A 200 -10.56 20.42 -0.12
C ALA A 200 -11.67 20.98 0.80
N GLY A 201 -11.34 21.89 1.73
CA GLY A 201 -12.26 22.53 2.67
C GLY A 201 -12.53 21.73 3.96
N VAL A 202 -11.73 20.71 4.25
CA VAL A 202 -11.89 19.90 5.47
C VAL A 202 -11.27 20.64 6.66
N ASN A 203 -12.03 20.78 7.75
CA ASN A 203 -11.54 21.35 9.00
C ASN A 203 -10.65 20.34 9.76
N LEU A 204 -9.34 20.41 9.57
CA LEU A 204 -8.39 19.50 10.23
C LEU A 204 -8.50 19.53 11.76
N ALA A 205 -8.73 20.68 12.37
CA ALA A 205 -8.81 20.79 13.84
C ALA A 205 -9.95 19.93 14.43
N ALA A 206 -11.02 19.70 13.66
CA ALA A 206 -12.16 18.87 14.03
C ALA A 206 -12.10 17.46 13.42
N THR A 207 -11.06 17.13 12.65
CA THR A 207 -10.97 15.87 11.91
C THR A 207 -10.08 14.87 12.64
N GLN A 208 -10.57 13.64 12.76
CA GLN A 208 -9.81 12.50 13.28
C GLN A 208 -9.40 11.56 12.14
N TYR A 209 -8.35 10.79 12.36
CA TYR A 209 -7.90 9.72 11.50
C TYR A 209 -7.47 8.51 12.33
N SER A 210 -7.48 7.33 11.72
CA SER A 210 -6.92 6.12 12.33
C SER A 210 -5.41 6.12 12.15
N LEU A 211 -4.66 5.88 13.23
CA LEU A 211 -3.23 5.58 13.17
C LEU A 211 -2.96 4.26 13.89
N SER A 212 -2.36 3.30 13.19
CA SER A 212 -2.01 2.00 13.76
C SER A 212 -0.73 2.05 14.59
N PRO A 213 -0.52 1.13 15.54
CA PRO A 213 0.84 0.79 16.00
C PRO A 213 1.69 0.26 14.84
N VAL A 214 3.01 0.17 15.04
CA VAL A 214 3.91 -0.53 14.13
C VAL A 214 3.73 -2.01 14.39
N LEU A 215 3.07 -2.73 13.49
CA LEU A 215 2.80 -4.15 13.64
C LEU A 215 3.98 -4.94 13.07
N GLU A 216 4.53 -5.85 13.86
CA GLU A 216 5.51 -6.84 13.41
C GLU A 216 4.78 -7.99 12.73
N PHE A 217 5.32 -8.46 11.61
CA PHE A 217 4.74 -9.48 10.76
C PHE A 217 5.80 -10.52 10.39
N ASP A 218 5.45 -11.80 10.53
CA ASP A 218 6.24 -12.92 10.04
C ASP A 218 5.79 -13.22 8.60
N PRO A 219 6.62 -12.92 7.57
CA PRO A 219 6.24 -13.13 6.19
C PRO A 219 6.18 -14.61 5.78
N ALA A 220 6.87 -15.50 6.50
CA ALA A 220 6.84 -16.93 6.20
C ALA A 220 5.63 -17.62 6.86
N ALA A 221 5.28 -17.22 8.08
CA ALA A 221 4.07 -17.70 8.76
C ALA A 221 2.80 -16.92 8.39
N GLU A 222 2.95 -15.83 7.63
CA GLU A 222 1.90 -14.87 7.25
C GLU A 222 1.05 -14.41 8.42
N LYS A 223 1.70 -13.97 9.50
CA LYS A 223 1.03 -13.67 10.78
C LYS A 223 1.60 -12.45 11.49
N PHE A 224 0.75 -11.67 12.15
CA PHE A 224 1.21 -10.62 13.07
C PHE A 224 1.74 -11.23 14.37
N THR A 225 2.97 -10.85 14.73
CA THR A 225 3.71 -11.44 15.85
C THR A 225 3.95 -10.47 17.01
N GLY A 226 3.88 -9.15 16.77
CA GLY A 226 4.27 -8.17 17.77
C GLY A 226 3.99 -6.73 17.39
N GLY A 227 4.54 -5.80 18.18
CA GLY A 227 4.42 -4.35 17.97
C GLY A 227 3.12 -3.71 18.47
N ALA A 228 2.20 -4.49 19.06
CA ALA A 228 0.99 -4.00 19.70
C ALA A 228 0.57 -4.89 20.88
N GLU A 229 -0.35 -4.40 21.72
CA GLU A 229 -0.96 -5.17 22.79
C GLU A 229 -1.74 -6.39 22.26
N ALA A 230 -1.86 -7.44 23.08
CA ALA A 230 -2.45 -8.71 22.67
C ALA A 230 -3.85 -8.58 22.02
N PRO A 231 -4.81 -7.78 22.53
CA PRO A 231 -6.12 -7.64 21.89
C PRO A 231 -6.05 -7.03 20.48
N THR A 232 -5.10 -6.13 20.24
CA THR A 232 -4.88 -5.51 18.93
C THR A 232 -4.29 -6.52 17.95
N LEU A 233 -3.34 -7.35 18.40
CA LEU A 233 -2.75 -8.42 17.59
C LEU A 233 -3.74 -9.54 17.28
N GLU A 234 -4.59 -9.92 18.24
CA GLU A 234 -5.67 -10.88 18.03
C GLU A 234 -6.66 -10.36 16.99
N LYS A 235 -7.05 -9.08 17.09
CA LYS A 235 -7.89 -8.43 16.09
C LYS A 235 -7.21 -8.42 14.72
N ALA A 236 -5.94 -8.02 14.63
CA ALA A 236 -5.21 -7.99 13.36
C ALA A 236 -5.15 -9.38 12.70
N ASN A 237 -4.79 -10.40 13.47
CA ASN A 237 -4.73 -11.79 13.00
C ASN A 237 -6.10 -12.35 12.60
N SER A 238 -7.18 -11.95 13.29
CA SER A 238 -8.55 -12.33 12.91
C SER A 238 -8.99 -11.79 11.54
N LEU A 239 -8.28 -10.79 11.01
CA LEU A 239 -8.57 -10.16 9.72
C LEU A 239 -7.76 -10.74 8.55
N LEU A 240 -6.75 -11.57 8.81
CA LEU A 240 -5.93 -12.23 7.77
C LEU A 240 -6.74 -13.25 6.96
N THR A 241 -7.76 -13.82 7.58
CA THR A 241 -8.70 -14.74 6.93
C THR A 241 -10.14 -14.34 7.25
N ARG A 242 -11.11 -14.92 6.54
CA ARG A 242 -12.52 -14.71 6.80
C ARG A 242 -13.07 -15.90 7.58
N LYS A 243 -14.03 -15.62 8.48
CA LYS A 243 -14.88 -16.68 9.04
C LYS A 243 -15.84 -17.13 7.95
N TYR A 244 -15.54 -18.27 7.33
CA TYR A 244 -16.39 -18.86 6.31
C TYR A 244 -17.71 -19.37 6.90
N ARG A 245 -18.77 -19.32 6.07
CA ARG A 245 -20.09 -19.82 6.44
C ARG A 245 -20.19 -21.29 6.08
N GLU A 246 -20.33 -22.16 7.09
CA GLU A 246 -20.56 -23.59 6.88
C GLU A 246 -21.77 -23.87 5.94
N PRO A 247 -21.68 -24.88 5.05
CA PRO A 247 -20.53 -25.77 4.80
C PRO A 247 -19.50 -25.21 3.79
N TRP A 248 -19.56 -23.93 3.43
CA TRP A 248 -18.75 -23.31 2.37
C TRP A 248 -17.43 -22.77 2.92
N VAL A 249 -16.56 -23.67 3.37
CA VAL A 249 -15.25 -23.36 3.97
C VAL A 249 -14.10 -23.57 2.98
N VAL A 250 -13.06 -22.75 3.09
CA VAL A 250 -11.75 -23.06 2.47
C VAL A 250 -11.02 -24.03 3.39
N PRO A 251 -10.56 -25.20 2.89
CA PRO A 251 -9.82 -26.17 3.70
C PRO A 251 -8.55 -25.57 4.28
N ASN A 252 -8.22 -25.94 5.53
CA ASN A 252 -6.96 -25.55 6.16
C ASN A 252 -5.75 -26.35 5.62
N GLU A 253 -6.01 -27.42 4.86
CA GLU A 253 -5.02 -28.30 4.24
C GLU A 253 -5.44 -28.56 2.79
N VAL A 254 -4.49 -28.46 1.84
CA VAL A 254 -4.70 -28.65 0.40
C VAL A 254 -4.13 -29.98 -0.05
#